data_AF-A0A2Z7A785-F1
#
_entry.id   AF-A0A2Z7A785-F1
#
_cell.length_a   1.000
_cell.length_b   1.000
_cell.length_c   1.000
_cell.angle_alpha   90.00
_cell.angle_beta   90.00
_cell.angle_gamma   90.00
#
_symmetry.space_group_name_H-M   'P 1'
#
loop_
_entity.id
_entity.type
_entity.pdbx_description
1 polymer ?
#
loop_
_entity_poly.entity_id
_entity_poly.type
_entity_poly.pdbx_seq_one_letter_code
_entity_poly.pdbx_strand_id
1 'polypeptide(L)'
;MLGISIYICTFQVYTEAYTCPSIRCHPFEPYFIAQSNGNYIAIFSTQPPFKLDKYKRYESHGVYGFPIKCNFSSDGGVVASGSSDGFMYFYKSNTSKLLKKIKAYEQACLDVVFHPTMPNAVASCSWNGDVSVFQ
;
A
#
# COMPACT_ATOMS: atom_id res chain seq x y z
N MET A 1 22.34 3.12 6.81
CA MET A 1 21.45 3.33 5.64
C MET A 1 19.96 3.47 6.02
N LEU A 2 19.44 2.68 6.97
CA LEU A 2 18.03 2.78 7.45
C LEU A 2 17.64 4.16 8.04
N GLY A 3 18.56 4.83 8.74
CA GLY A 3 18.27 6.13 9.38
C GLY A 3 18.05 7.29 8.40
N ILE A 4 18.63 7.22 7.20
CA ILE A 4 18.51 8.27 6.17
C ILE A 4 17.20 8.10 5.39
N SER A 5 16.79 6.87 5.08
CA SER A 5 15.48 6.60 4.45
C SER A 5 14.31 7.05 5.34
N ILE A 6 14.38 6.84 6.65
CA ILE A 6 13.34 7.27 7.59
C ILE A 6 13.23 8.80 7.65
N TYR A 7 14.37 9.52 7.73
CA TYR A 7 14.39 10.98 7.82
C TYR A 7 13.92 11.68 6.55
N ILE A 8 14.20 11.09 5.38
CA ILE A 8 13.74 11.62 4.08
C ILE A 8 12.24 11.33 3.89
N CYS A 9 11.77 10.16 4.33
CA CYS A 9 10.35 9.81 4.28
C CYS A 9 9.50 10.74 5.16
N THR A 10 9.95 11.09 6.37
CA THR A 10 9.18 11.96 7.28
C THR A 10 9.00 13.37 6.73
N PHE A 11 10.02 14.00 6.13
CA PHE A 11 9.88 15.38 5.63
C PHE A 11 8.95 15.50 4.42
N GLN A 12 8.80 14.43 3.63
CA GLN A 12 8.01 14.46 2.41
C GLN A 12 6.53 14.12 2.62
N VAL A 13 6.19 13.32 3.65
CA VAL A 13 4.78 13.13 4.06
C VAL A 13 4.13 14.47 4.44
N TYR A 14 4.90 15.47 4.91
CA TYR A 14 4.40 16.83 5.14
C TYR A 14 4.00 17.60 3.87
N THR A 15 4.42 17.15 2.68
CA THR A 15 3.94 17.74 1.41
C THR A 15 2.62 17.15 0.95
N GLU A 16 2.17 16.03 1.54
CA GLU A 16 0.79 15.59 1.40
C GLU A 16 -0.12 16.36 2.36
N ALA A 17 -1.31 16.71 1.88
CA ALA A 17 -2.35 17.31 2.74
C ALA A 17 -2.93 16.31 3.76
N TYR A 18 -2.61 15.02 3.61
CA TYR A 18 -3.19 13.92 4.38
C TYR A 18 -2.10 13.11 5.07
N THR A 19 -2.42 12.55 6.23
CA THR A 19 -1.50 11.67 6.96
C THR A 19 -1.40 10.30 6.29
N CYS A 20 -0.22 9.68 6.39
CA CYS A 20 0.07 8.40 5.75
C CYS A 20 0.21 7.26 6.78
N PRO A 21 -0.80 6.38 6.97
CA PRO A 21 -0.73 5.29 7.95
C PRO A 21 0.26 4.16 7.63
N SER A 22 0.70 4.02 6.37
CA SER A 22 1.61 2.94 5.97
C SER A 22 2.57 3.41 4.88
N ILE A 23 3.83 3.00 4.97
CA ILE A 23 4.88 3.26 3.99
C ILE A 23 5.60 1.95 3.66
N ARG A 24 5.90 1.71 2.38
CA ARG A 24 6.67 0.54 1.91
C ARG A 24 7.60 0.91 0.76
N CYS A 25 8.87 0.52 0.86
CA CYS A 25 9.82 0.63 -0.25
C CYS A 25 9.54 -0.46 -1.29
N HIS A 26 9.71 -0.14 -2.57
CA HIS A 26 9.73 -1.16 -3.60
C HIS A 26 10.96 -2.07 -3.38
N PRO A 27 10.85 -3.40 -3.58
CA PRO A 27 11.95 -4.32 -3.31
C PRO A 27 13.19 -4.10 -4.20
N PHE A 28 13.01 -3.61 -5.42
CA PHE A 28 14.08 -3.52 -6.42
C PHE A 28 14.27 -2.13 -7.07
N GLU A 29 13.25 -1.28 -7.01
CA GLU A 29 13.19 -0.05 -7.81
C GLU A 29 13.32 1.15 -6.86
N PRO A 30 13.84 2.29 -7.32
CA PRO A 30 14.15 3.43 -6.46
C PRO A 30 12.91 4.29 -6.13
N TYR A 31 11.86 3.66 -5.62
CA TYR A 31 10.68 4.36 -5.12
C TYR A 31 10.04 3.65 -3.94
N PHE A 32 9.21 4.37 -3.21
CA PHE A 32 8.37 3.84 -2.14
C PHE A 32 6.93 4.29 -2.33
N ILE A 33 6.00 3.54 -1.73
CA ILE A 33 4.59 3.88 -1.68
C ILE A 33 4.18 4.29 -0.28
N ALA A 34 3.24 5.22 -0.19
CA ALA A 34 2.61 5.59 1.06
C ALA A 34 1.10 5.51 0.92
N GLN A 35 0.45 4.75 1.80
CA GLN A 35 -1.01 4.80 1.93
C GLN A 35 -1.37 6.15 2.51
N SER A 36 -2.26 6.89 1.83
CA SER A 36 -2.76 8.20 2.27
C SER A 36 -4.17 8.08 2.81
N ASN A 37 -4.51 8.89 3.83
CA ASN A 37 -5.89 9.03 4.30
C ASN A 37 -6.80 9.75 3.29
N GLY A 38 -6.26 10.28 2.19
CA GLY A 38 -7.00 10.81 1.05
C GLY A 38 -7.63 9.76 0.13
N ASN A 39 -7.71 8.48 0.53
CA ASN A 39 -8.23 7.35 -0.27
C ASN A 39 -7.42 7.05 -1.54
N TYR A 40 -6.09 7.17 -1.45
CA TYR A 40 -5.17 6.73 -2.49
C TYR A 40 -3.83 6.29 -1.88
N ILE A 41 -3.02 5.59 -2.68
CA ILE A 41 -1.62 5.31 -2.36
C ILE A 41 -0.75 6.18 -3.28
N ALA A 42 0.07 7.01 -2.68
CA ALA A 42 1.03 7.86 -3.36
C ALA A 42 2.35 7.14 -3.59
N ILE A 43 3.11 7.61 -4.60
CA ILE A 43 4.40 7.07 -5.00
C ILE A 43 5.44 8.16 -4.87
N PHE A 44 6.57 7.85 -4.25
CA PHE A 44 7.66 8.78 -4.00
C PHE A 44 9.00 8.20 -4.45
N SER A 45 9.85 9.01 -5.07
CA SER A 45 11.22 8.64 -5.40
C SER A 45 12.06 8.44 -4.13
N THR A 46 12.82 7.35 -4.05
CA THR A 46 13.88 7.16 -3.03
C THR A 46 15.22 7.76 -3.48
N GLN A 47 15.29 8.38 -4.66
CA GLN A 47 16.47 9.08 -5.16
C GLN A 47 16.28 10.60 -5.16
N PRO A 48 17.34 11.38 -4.89
CA PRO A 48 17.32 12.83 -5.07
C PRO A 48 17.02 13.21 -6.53
N PRO A 49 16.17 14.22 -6.77
CA PRO A 49 15.33 14.89 -5.78
C PRO A 49 14.16 14.00 -5.36
N PHE A 50 14.05 13.71 -4.06
CA PHE A 50 13.00 12.87 -3.47
C PHE A 50 11.63 13.53 -3.71
N LYS A 51 10.89 13.07 -4.72
CA LYS A 51 9.69 13.73 -5.25
C LYS A 51 8.50 12.78 -5.27
N LEU A 52 7.33 13.34 -4.97
CA LEU A 52 6.03 12.73 -5.21
C LEU A 52 5.80 12.63 -6.72
N ASP A 53 5.37 11.46 -7.17
CA ASP A 53 4.83 11.30 -8.51
C ASP A 53 3.40 11.89 -8.56
N LYS A 54 3.26 13.03 -9.23
CA LYS A 54 1.98 13.75 -9.35
C LYS A 54 1.04 13.12 -10.37
N TYR A 55 1.54 12.24 -11.24
CA TYR A 55 0.79 11.68 -12.36
C TYR A 55 0.31 10.26 -12.08
N LYS A 56 0.91 9.60 -11.08
CA LYS A 56 0.65 8.21 -10.77
C LYS A 56 0.34 7.99 -9.29
N ARG A 57 -0.81 7.37 -9.03
CA ARG A 57 -1.28 6.96 -7.71
C ARG A 57 -2.20 5.76 -7.85
N TYR A 58 -2.38 4.99 -6.78
CA TYR A 58 -3.33 3.89 -6.74
C TYR A 58 -4.61 4.37 -6.06
N GLU A 59 -5.73 4.30 -6.76
CA GLU A 59 -7.03 4.82 -6.30
C GLU A 59 -8.06 3.69 -6.22
N SER A 60 -9.32 4.04 -5.92
CA SER A 60 -10.50 3.19 -5.79
C SER A 60 -10.70 2.50 -4.44
N HIS A 61 -9.64 2.27 -3.67
CA HIS A 61 -9.79 1.78 -2.30
C HIS A 61 -10.09 2.91 -1.33
N GLY A 62 -10.98 2.63 -0.37
CA GLY A 62 -11.32 3.52 0.72
C GLY A 62 -10.47 3.27 1.97
N VAL A 63 -10.05 4.35 2.64
CA VAL A 63 -9.41 4.33 3.96
C VAL A 63 -10.36 4.85 5.03
N TYR A 64 -11.04 5.98 4.79
CA TYR A 64 -12.09 6.54 5.67
C TYR A 64 -11.76 6.55 7.18
N GLY A 65 -10.51 6.86 7.53
CA GLY A 65 -10.06 6.95 8.93
C GLY A 65 -9.61 5.62 9.56
N PHE A 66 -9.70 4.50 8.85
CA PHE A 66 -9.11 3.24 9.29
C PHE A 66 -7.59 3.22 9.05
N PRO A 67 -6.80 2.50 9.88
CA PRO A 67 -5.35 2.38 9.69
C PRO A 67 -5.01 1.36 8.59
N ILE A 68 -5.54 1.59 7.38
CA ILE A 68 -5.33 0.72 6.21
C ILE A 68 -3.84 0.72 5.84
N LYS A 69 -3.33 -0.46 5.49
CA LYS A 69 -1.97 -0.66 5.01
C LYS A 69 -1.92 -1.11 3.57
N CYS A 70 -0.75 -0.89 2.98
CA CYS A 70 -0.37 -1.32 1.65
C CYS A 70 0.94 -2.10 1.69
N ASN A 71 1.11 -3.07 0.78
CA ASN A 71 2.31 -3.90 0.66
C ASN A 71 2.64 -4.23 -0.80
N PHE A 72 3.90 -4.49 -1.09
CA PHE A 72 4.34 -5.04 -2.37
C PHE A 72 4.35 -6.57 -2.33
N SER A 73 4.13 -7.18 -3.49
CA SER A 73 4.49 -8.57 -3.74
C SER A 73 6.01 -8.76 -3.66
N SER A 74 6.46 -9.99 -3.44
CA SER A 74 7.89 -10.33 -3.33
C SER A 74 8.69 -9.99 -4.59
N ASP A 75 8.05 -10.03 -5.76
CA ASP A 75 8.62 -9.61 -7.05
C ASP A 75 8.49 -8.09 -7.32
N GLY A 76 7.76 -7.35 -6.48
CA GLY A 76 7.47 -5.92 -6.66
C GLY A 76 6.44 -5.60 -7.75
N GLY A 77 5.96 -6.60 -8.49
CA GLY A 77 5.06 -6.41 -9.63
C GLY A 77 3.64 -5.97 -9.25
N VAL A 78 3.22 -6.24 -8.01
CA VAL A 78 1.87 -6.00 -7.51
C VAL A 78 1.92 -5.20 -6.21
N VAL A 79 0.99 -4.24 -6.09
CA VAL A 79 0.68 -3.56 -4.83
C VAL A 79 -0.63 -4.10 -4.31
N ALA A 80 -0.67 -4.56 -3.06
CA ALA A 80 -1.90 -4.91 -2.37
C ALA A 80 -2.25 -3.84 -1.34
N SER A 81 -3.55 -3.62 -1.16
CA SER A 81 -4.11 -2.76 -0.13
C SER A 81 -5.36 -3.37 0.47
N GLY A 82 -5.54 -3.17 1.77
CA GLY A 82 -6.85 -3.29 2.39
C GLY A 82 -7.77 -2.12 2.00
N SER A 83 -9.00 -2.18 2.48
CA SER A 83 -9.96 -1.08 2.34
C SER A 83 -11.05 -1.14 3.40
N SER A 84 -11.59 0.04 3.74
CA SER A 84 -12.72 0.21 4.66
C SER A 84 -13.99 -0.52 4.24
N ASP A 85 -14.16 -0.85 2.96
CA ASP A 85 -15.31 -1.60 2.42
C ASP A 85 -15.19 -3.12 2.65
N GLY A 86 -14.10 -3.57 3.28
CA GLY A 86 -13.81 -4.97 3.56
C GLY A 86 -13.26 -5.76 2.38
N PHE A 87 -12.87 -5.06 1.31
CA PHE A 87 -12.22 -5.68 0.16
C PHE A 87 -10.70 -5.53 0.21
N MET A 88 -10.05 -6.47 -0.46
CA MET A 88 -8.64 -6.44 -0.82
C MET A 88 -8.52 -5.93 -2.25
N TYR A 89 -7.64 -4.96 -2.47
CA TYR A 89 -7.36 -4.37 -3.77
C TYR A 89 -5.95 -4.74 -4.21
N PHE A 90 -5.82 -5.18 -5.45
CA PHE A 90 -4.53 -5.54 -6.06
C PHE A 90 -4.31 -4.69 -7.30
N TYR A 91 -3.16 -4.02 -7.36
CA TYR A 91 -2.80 -3.12 -8.44
C TYR A 91 -1.53 -3.57 -9.13
N LYS A 92 -1.42 -3.31 -10.43
CA LYS A 92 -0.17 -3.44 -11.15
C LYS A 92 0.76 -2.31 -10.76
N SER A 93 1.91 -2.65 -10.19
CA SER A 93 2.88 -1.69 -9.65
C SER A 93 3.35 -0.67 -10.70
N ASN A 94 3.62 -1.12 -11.93
CA ASN A 94 4.14 -0.24 -12.99
C ASN A 94 3.09 0.72 -13.58
N THR A 95 1.82 0.31 -13.65
CA THR A 95 0.77 1.09 -14.36
C THR A 95 -0.30 1.66 -13.44
N SER A 96 -0.26 1.36 -12.14
CA SER A 96 -1.30 1.69 -11.15
C SER A 96 -2.72 1.23 -11.52
N LYS A 97 -2.83 0.26 -12.42
CA LYS A 97 -4.12 -0.29 -12.84
C LYS A 97 -4.61 -1.29 -11.81
N LEU A 98 -5.88 -1.21 -11.44
CA LEU A 98 -6.54 -2.22 -10.63
C LEU A 98 -6.56 -3.56 -11.41
N LEU A 99 -5.97 -4.59 -10.82
CA LEU A 99 -5.93 -5.95 -11.37
C LEU A 99 -7.08 -6.78 -10.83
N LYS A 100 -7.31 -6.73 -9.52
CA LYS A 100 -8.31 -7.57 -8.85
C LYS A 100 -8.84 -6.87 -7.60
N LYS A 101 -10.12 -7.09 -7.33
CA LYS A 101 -10.82 -6.71 -6.10
C LYS A 101 -11.46 -7.97 -5.52
N ILE A 102 -11.20 -8.29 -4.26
CA ILE A 102 -11.68 -9.51 -3.60
C ILE A 102 -12.39 -9.13 -2.30
N LYS A 103 -13.63 -9.58 -2.10
CA LYS A 103 -14.32 -9.41 -0.82
C LYS A 103 -13.68 -10.37 0.19
N ALA A 104 -13.10 -9.84 1.25
CA ALA A 104 -12.47 -10.64 2.29
C ALA A 104 -13.30 -10.64 3.58
N TYR A 105 -13.87 -9.50 3.94
CA TYR A 105 -14.56 -9.30 5.21
C TYR A 105 -15.78 -8.40 5.07
N GLU A 106 -16.73 -8.50 6.01
CA GLU A 106 -17.82 -7.54 6.12
C GLU A 106 -17.38 -6.20 6.74
N GLN A 107 -16.37 -6.24 7.60
CA GLN A 107 -15.74 -5.06 8.20
C GLN A 107 -14.47 -4.65 7.42
N ALA A 108 -13.92 -3.47 7.74
CA ALA A 108 -12.72 -2.94 7.10
C ALA A 108 -11.57 -3.95 7.07
N CYS A 109 -11.02 -4.19 5.88
CA CYS A 109 -9.81 -5.00 5.68
C CYS A 109 -8.60 -4.11 5.93
N LEU A 110 -7.84 -4.34 7.00
CA LEU A 110 -6.79 -3.43 7.43
C LEU A 110 -5.46 -3.63 6.72
N ASP A 111 -5.07 -4.88 6.50
CA ASP A 111 -3.76 -5.22 5.96
C ASP A 111 -3.88 -6.40 4.99
N VAL A 112 -3.00 -6.42 3.99
CA VAL A 112 -2.88 -7.51 3.02
C VAL A 112 -1.41 -7.73 2.75
N VAL A 113 -0.92 -8.92 3.11
CA VAL A 113 0.50 -9.28 2.97
C VAL A 113 0.65 -10.50 2.07
N PHE A 114 1.67 -10.47 1.22
CA PHE A 114 2.02 -11.59 0.36
C PHE A 114 2.86 -12.61 1.13
N HIS A 115 2.64 -13.89 0.85
CA HIS A 115 3.50 -14.94 1.36
C HIS A 115 4.90 -14.81 0.74
N PRO A 116 6.00 -14.89 1.52
CA PRO A 116 7.35 -14.59 1.03
C PRO A 116 7.83 -15.55 -0.06
N THR A 117 7.35 -16.79 -0.06
CA THR A 117 7.80 -17.85 -0.99
C THR A 117 6.72 -18.38 -1.91
N MET A 118 5.44 -18.08 -1.64
CA MET A 118 4.32 -18.65 -2.39
C MET A 118 3.62 -17.50 -3.13
N PRO A 119 3.77 -17.40 -4.46
CA PRO A 119 3.43 -16.19 -5.21
C PRO A 119 1.94 -15.84 -5.22
N ASN A 120 1.06 -16.82 -5.00
CA ASN A 120 -0.39 -16.65 -5.03
C ASN A 120 -1.04 -16.64 -3.64
N ALA A 121 -0.26 -16.87 -2.58
CA ALA A 121 -0.80 -16.85 -1.23
C ALA A 121 -0.70 -15.46 -0.61
N VAL A 122 -1.80 -15.00 -0.04
CA VAL A 122 -1.89 -13.74 0.68
C VAL A 122 -2.62 -13.94 1.99
N ALA A 123 -2.18 -13.25 3.04
CA ALA A 123 -2.92 -13.15 4.29
C ALA A 123 -3.50 -11.75 4.42
N SER A 124 -4.68 -11.65 5.00
CA SER A 124 -5.28 -10.37 5.34
C SER A 124 -5.87 -10.39 6.73
N CYS A 125 -6.17 -9.21 7.27
CA CYS A 125 -6.84 -9.07 8.55
C CYS A 125 -7.93 -8.00 8.51
N SER A 126 -8.92 -8.16 9.37
CA SER A 126 -10.06 -7.25 9.48
C SER A 126 -10.04 -6.44 10.78
N TRP A 127 -10.79 -5.35 10.79
CA TRP A 127 -10.97 -4.49 11.95
C TRP A 127 -11.62 -5.20 13.15
N ASN A 128 -12.44 -6.23 12.89
CA ASN A 128 -13.06 -7.03 13.95
C ASN A 128 -12.14 -8.12 14.54
N GLY A 129 -10.88 -8.22 14.06
CA GLY A 129 -9.91 -9.21 14.52
C GLY A 129 -9.84 -10.50 13.69
N ASP A 130 -10.67 -10.64 12.65
CA ASP A 130 -10.60 -11.80 11.77
C ASP A 130 -9.31 -11.80 10.94
N VAL A 131 -8.74 -12.98 10.73
CA VAL A 131 -7.56 -13.19 9.88
C VAL A 131 -7.87 -14.32 8.90
N SER A 132 -7.58 -14.11 7.62
CA SER A 132 -7.83 -15.09 6.57
C SER A 132 -6.64 -15.19 5.63
N VAL A 133 -6.41 -16.39 5.11
CA VAL A 133 -5.40 -16.68 4.10
C VAL A 133 -6.11 -17.09 2.81
N PHE A 134 -5.67 -16.52 1.70
CA PHE A 134 -6.22 -16.74 0.36
C PHE A 134 -5.12 -17.31 -0.53
N GLN A 135 -5.49 -18.20 -1.45
CA GLN A 135 -4.60 -18.87 -2.41
C GLN A 135 -5.24 -18.94 -3.80
#